data_AF-A0AA43JM96-F1
#
_entry.id   AF-A0AA43JM96-F1
#
_cell.length_a   1.000
_cell.length_b   1.000
_cell.length_c   1.000
_cell.angle_alpha   90.00
_cell.angle_beta   90.00
_cell.angle_gamma   90.00
#
_symmetry.space_group_name_H-M   'P 1'
#
loop_
_entity.id
_entity.type
_entity.pdbx_description
1 polymer ?
#
loop_
_entity_poly.entity_id
_entity_poly.type
_entity_poly.pdbx_seq_one_letter_code
_entity_poly.pdbx_strand_id
1 'polypeptide(L)'
;MMSARTRSIRQGLIAGAIVIYLGLVGMLVAFDVRAIITGVLNFATVLIAITFGGFAYLSGKRGKDGSPAQPGLVAGVTTGAVAGATVAVFSLVVNFLIETLGWNVRNMFTSISDPLIEFFSFGQSAIVGALLMVVFGLVAGLIGGSLHLLSNTYRKVVVMGFAASIFGALGAPLFKVMLDGLNIPNRWLFERDGLTLVGAIILFVVFGAARLGSERVGGPRQALLKVPGTTE
;
A
#
# COMPACT_ATOMS: atom_id res chain seq x y z
N MET A 1 29.37 -3.83 4.34
CA MET A 1 28.41 -2.72 4.08
C MET A 1 27.67 -3.01 2.78
N MET A 2 26.35 -3.19 2.80
CA MET A 2 25.59 -3.41 1.55
C MET A 2 25.55 -2.11 0.73
N SER A 3 25.77 -2.20 -0.58
CA SER A 3 25.60 -1.06 -1.47
C SER A 3 24.13 -0.60 -1.48
N ALA A 4 23.89 0.69 -1.71
CA ALA A 4 22.54 1.25 -1.72
C ALA A 4 21.62 0.53 -2.74
N ARG A 5 22.16 0.07 -3.87
CA ARG A 5 21.44 -0.72 -4.87
C ARG A 5 21.00 -2.09 -4.34
N THR A 6 21.88 -2.78 -3.63
CA THR A 6 21.57 -4.11 -3.07
C THR A 6 20.43 -4.02 -2.04
N ARG A 7 20.31 -2.90 -1.34
CA ARG A 7 19.23 -2.67 -0.38
C ARG A 7 17.87 -2.49 -1.07
N SER A 8 17.81 -1.71 -2.14
CA SER A 8 16.57 -1.51 -2.91
C SER A 8 16.08 -2.81 -3.55
N ILE A 9 17.00 -3.62 -4.09
CA ILE A 9 16.69 -4.95 -4.63
C ILE A 9 16.19 -5.88 -3.54
N ARG A 10 16.90 -5.97 -2.40
CA ARG A 10 16.50 -6.83 -1.28
C ARG A 10 15.10 -6.47 -0.76
N GLN A 11 14.81 -5.17 -0.63
CA GLN A 11 13.49 -4.73 -0.19
C GLN A 11 12.40 -5.01 -1.24
N GLY A 12 12.72 -4.91 -2.53
CA GLY A 12 11.80 -5.29 -3.60
C GLY A 12 11.48 -6.78 -3.56
N LEU A 13 12.50 -7.63 -3.40
CA LEU A 13 12.33 -9.08 -3.26
C LEU A 13 11.49 -9.43 -2.02
N ILE A 14 11.74 -8.78 -0.88
CA ILE A 14 10.95 -8.98 0.34
C ILE A 14 9.50 -8.55 0.11
N ALA A 15 9.26 -7.39 -0.50
CA ALA A 15 7.92 -6.90 -0.79
C ALA A 15 7.15 -7.84 -1.74
N GLY A 16 7.81 -8.32 -2.80
CA GLY A 16 7.25 -9.31 -3.71
C GLY A 16 6.94 -10.63 -3.02
N ALA A 17 7.87 -11.15 -2.20
CA ALA A 17 7.67 -12.38 -1.43
C ALA A 17 6.50 -12.25 -0.44
N ILE A 18 6.34 -11.11 0.22
CA ILE A 18 5.19 -10.83 1.09
C ILE A 18 3.88 -10.88 0.29
N VAL A 19 3.81 -10.23 -0.86
CA VAL A 19 2.58 -10.25 -1.68
C VAL A 19 2.26 -11.66 -2.19
N ILE A 20 3.28 -12.42 -2.62
CA ILE A 20 3.10 -13.83 -2.99
C ILE A 20 2.56 -14.63 -1.81
N TYR A 21 3.16 -14.49 -0.62
CA TYR A 21 2.70 -15.15 0.59
C TYR A 21 1.24 -14.80 0.93
N LEU A 22 0.87 -13.51 0.88
CA LEU A 22 -0.50 -13.06 1.12
C LEU A 22 -1.49 -13.65 0.10
N GLY A 23 -1.07 -13.78 -1.15
CA GLY A 23 -1.83 -14.47 -2.20
C GLY A 23 -2.01 -15.95 -1.89
N LEU A 24 -0.92 -16.63 -1.53
CA LEU A 24 -0.91 -18.06 -1.18
C LEU A 24 -1.64 -18.39 0.13
N VAL A 25 -1.93 -17.42 0.99
CA VAL A 25 -2.82 -17.63 2.15
C VAL A 25 -4.29 -17.41 1.78
N GLY A 26 -4.58 -16.93 0.57
CA GLY A 26 -5.92 -16.59 0.09
C GLY A 26 -6.40 -15.21 0.57
N MET A 27 -5.54 -14.44 1.25
CA MET A 27 -5.91 -13.14 1.81
C MET A 27 -6.22 -12.11 0.72
N LEU A 28 -5.48 -12.13 -0.40
CA LEU A 28 -5.73 -11.20 -1.51
C LEU A 28 -7.10 -11.44 -2.15
N VAL A 29 -7.45 -12.70 -2.42
CA VAL A 29 -8.77 -13.05 -2.97
C VAL A 29 -9.90 -12.70 -2.00
N ALA A 30 -9.73 -13.01 -0.71
CA ALA A 30 -10.71 -12.69 0.32
C ALA A 30 -10.95 -11.17 0.48
N PHE A 31 -9.95 -10.36 0.18
CA PHE A 31 -10.01 -8.90 0.28
C PHE A 31 -10.36 -8.20 -1.02
N ASP A 32 -10.38 -8.90 -2.15
CA ASP A 32 -10.76 -8.31 -3.43
C ASP A 32 -12.26 -7.98 -3.48
N VAL A 33 -13.09 -8.73 -2.75
CA VAL A 33 -14.54 -8.47 -2.63
C VAL A 33 -14.83 -7.17 -1.87
N ARG A 34 -13.88 -6.67 -1.06
CA ARG A 34 -14.07 -5.46 -0.24
C ARG A 34 -13.61 -4.23 -1.00
N ALA A 35 -14.55 -3.40 -1.43
CA ALA A 35 -14.26 -2.10 -2.02
C ALA A 35 -13.78 -1.10 -0.96
N ILE A 36 -12.67 -0.42 -1.23
CA ILE A 36 -12.23 0.76 -0.47
C ILE A 36 -12.86 2.02 -1.05
N ILE A 37 -12.76 2.18 -2.36
CA ILE A 37 -13.47 3.20 -3.13
C ILE A 37 -14.34 2.45 -4.14
N THR A 38 -15.66 2.60 -4.01
CA THR A 38 -16.63 1.85 -4.82
C THR A 38 -16.40 2.10 -6.31
N GLY A 39 -16.16 1.01 -7.06
CA GLY A 39 -15.92 1.04 -8.51
C GLY A 39 -14.51 1.48 -8.93
N VAL A 40 -13.59 1.76 -8.00
CA VAL A 40 -12.24 2.24 -8.33
C VAL A 40 -11.14 1.41 -7.67
N LEU A 41 -11.22 1.17 -6.36
CA LEU A 41 -10.15 0.50 -5.60
C LEU A 41 -10.70 -0.55 -4.64
N ASN A 42 -10.15 -1.76 -4.73
CA ASN A 42 -10.40 -2.85 -3.80
C ASN A 42 -9.31 -2.91 -2.72
N PHE A 43 -9.64 -3.54 -1.59
CA PHE A 43 -8.72 -3.63 -0.46
C PHE A 43 -7.47 -4.45 -0.79
N ALA A 44 -7.61 -5.50 -1.60
CA ALA A 44 -6.48 -6.28 -2.09
C ALA A 44 -5.46 -5.44 -2.88
N THR A 45 -5.94 -4.59 -3.80
CA THR A 45 -5.08 -3.68 -4.59
C THR A 45 -4.38 -2.65 -3.70
N VAL A 46 -5.10 -2.09 -2.73
CA VAL A 46 -4.54 -1.14 -1.75
C VAL A 46 -3.45 -1.81 -0.90
N LEU A 47 -3.65 -3.06 -0.49
CA LEU A 47 -2.68 -3.81 0.31
C LEU A 47 -1.37 -4.04 -0.46
N ILE A 48 -1.45 -4.39 -1.75
CA ILE A 48 -0.27 -4.52 -2.61
C ILE A 48 0.40 -3.15 -2.79
N ALA A 49 -0.37 -2.11 -3.07
CA ALA A 49 0.16 -0.75 -3.23
C ALA A 49 0.90 -0.26 -1.98
N ILE A 50 0.36 -0.52 -0.78
CA ILE A 50 0.98 -0.17 0.50
C ILE A 50 2.23 -1.01 0.74
N THR A 51 2.23 -2.29 0.38
CA THR A 51 3.40 -3.15 0.53
C THR A 51 4.52 -2.67 -0.39
N PHE A 52 4.25 -2.52 -1.69
CA PHE A 52 5.23 -2.06 -2.67
C PHE A 52 5.70 -0.64 -2.37
N GLY A 53 4.77 0.30 -2.17
CA GLY A 53 5.07 1.69 -1.85
C GLY A 53 5.73 1.88 -0.49
N GLY A 54 5.33 1.11 0.52
CA GLY A 54 5.89 1.15 1.87
C GLY A 54 7.34 0.65 1.91
N PHE A 55 7.63 -0.47 1.25
CA PHE A 55 9.02 -0.94 1.10
C PHE A 55 9.84 -0.01 0.20
N ALA A 56 9.25 0.55 -0.86
CA ALA A 56 9.90 1.58 -1.67
C ALA A 56 10.27 2.82 -0.84
N TYR A 57 9.40 3.26 0.07
CA TYR A 57 9.71 4.33 1.00
C TYR A 57 10.81 3.96 2.01
N LEU A 58 10.85 2.72 2.50
CA LEU A 58 11.90 2.25 3.40
C LEU A 58 13.28 2.16 2.72
N SER A 59 13.31 2.01 1.39
CA SER A 59 14.55 1.84 0.61
C SER A 59 15.36 3.12 0.51
N GLY A 60 14.69 4.27 0.41
CA GLY A 60 15.32 5.58 0.28
C GLY A 60 15.79 6.19 1.61
N LYS A 61 15.38 5.64 2.76
CA LYS A 61 15.91 6.08 4.07
C LYS A 61 17.34 5.61 4.28
N ARG A 62 18.21 6.42 4.90
CA ARG A 62 19.54 5.96 5.33
C ARG A 62 19.41 4.72 6.21
N GLY A 63 20.24 3.71 5.95
CA GLY A 63 20.32 2.52 6.80
C GLY A 63 20.83 2.90 8.19
N LYS A 64 20.38 2.19 9.24
CA LYS A 64 20.91 2.35 10.60
C LYS A 64 22.43 2.12 10.66
N ASP A 65 22.95 1.35 9.70
CA ASP A 65 24.35 0.96 9.57
C ASP A 65 25.22 2.00 8.83
N GLY A 66 24.76 3.25 8.71
CA GLY A 66 25.51 4.34 8.03
C GLY A 66 25.60 4.22 6.51
N SER A 67 24.87 3.29 5.89
CA SER A 67 24.90 3.07 4.44
C SER A 67 24.38 4.29 3.66
N PRO A 68 25.03 4.66 2.54
CA PRO A 68 24.65 5.84 1.76
C PRO A 68 23.21 5.75 1.27
N ALA A 69 22.45 6.84 1.44
CA ALA A 69 21.12 6.94 0.87
C ALA A 69 21.22 7.13 -0.64
N GLN A 70 20.61 6.23 -1.39
CA GLN A 70 20.30 6.48 -2.79
C GLN A 70 19.17 7.54 -2.86
N PRO A 71 19.13 8.39 -3.90
CA PRO A 71 18.01 9.31 -4.08
C PRO A 71 16.68 8.56 -3.96
N GLY A 72 15.79 9.04 -3.09
CA GLY A 72 14.60 8.31 -2.67
C GLY A 72 13.69 7.88 -3.82
N LEU A 73 13.71 8.63 -4.93
CA LEU A 73 12.98 8.30 -6.15
C LEU A 73 13.57 7.07 -6.87
N VAL A 74 14.90 7.03 -7.05
CA VAL A 74 15.57 5.91 -7.73
C VAL A 74 15.46 4.64 -6.88
N ALA A 75 15.63 4.77 -5.56
CA ALA A 75 15.44 3.66 -4.64
C ALA A 75 14.00 3.13 -4.70
N GLY A 76 13.00 4.02 -4.68
CA GLY A 76 11.59 3.64 -4.76
C GLY A 76 11.22 2.95 -6.07
N VAL A 77 11.64 3.50 -7.22
CA VAL A 77 11.40 2.91 -8.55
C VAL A 77 12.02 1.52 -8.64
N THR A 78 13.28 1.37 -8.24
CA THR A 78 13.98 0.07 -8.31
C THR A 78 13.33 -0.95 -7.38
N THR A 79 12.96 -0.58 -6.16
CA THR A 79 12.25 -1.47 -5.23
C THR A 79 10.88 -1.88 -5.76
N GLY A 80 10.09 -0.94 -6.28
CA GLY A 80 8.77 -1.22 -6.86
C GLY A 80 8.84 -2.10 -8.10
N ALA A 81 9.78 -1.82 -9.01
CA ALA A 81 10.03 -2.64 -10.20
C ALA A 81 10.41 -4.08 -9.82
N VAL A 82 11.33 -4.25 -8.87
CA VAL A 82 11.77 -5.58 -8.42
C VAL A 82 10.63 -6.32 -7.71
N ALA A 83 9.82 -5.63 -6.90
CA ALA A 83 8.66 -6.23 -6.24
C ALA A 83 7.63 -6.72 -7.26
N GLY A 84 7.24 -5.87 -8.22
CA GLY A 84 6.33 -6.23 -9.30
C GLY A 84 6.88 -7.36 -10.17
N ALA A 85 8.17 -7.31 -10.53
CA ALA A 85 8.83 -8.37 -11.29
C ALA A 85 8.87 -9.70 -10.53
N THR A 86 9.05 -9.68 -9.21
CA THR A 86 9.04 -10.90 -8.38
C THR A 86 7.69 -11.59 -8.46
N VAL A 87 6.60 -10.84 -8.31
CA VAL A 87 5.23 -11.40 -8.42
C VAL A 87 4.91 -11.82 -9.85
N ALA A 88 5.34 -11.04 -10.85
CA ALA A 88 5.17 -11.36 -12.26
C ALA A 88 5.86 -12.67 -12.64
N VAL A 89 7.12 -12.86 -12.23
CA VAL A 89 7.86 -14.11 -12.44
C VAL A 89 7.16 -15.28 -11.75
N PHE A 90 6.70 -15.09 -10.52
CA PHE A 90 5.93 -16.11 -9.81
C PHE A 90 4.66 -16.51 -10.59
N SER A 91 3.88 -15.53 -11.05
CA SER A 91 2.66 -15.78 -11.82
C SER A 91 2.96 -16.52 -13.14
N LEU A 92 4.01 -16.12 -13.87
CA LEU A 92 4.41 -16.80 -15.10
C LEU A 92 4.86 -18.24 -14.86
N VAL A 93 5.65 -18.48 -13.81
CA VAL A 93 6.11 -19.83 -13.46
C VAL A 93 4.92 -20.71 -13.08
N VAL A 94 3.98 -20.21 -12.27
CA VAL A 94 2.78 -20.97 -11.89
C VAL A 94 1.93 -21.33 -13.11
N ASN A 95 1.67 -20.36 -14.00
CA ASN A 95 0.91 -20.61 -15.23
C ASN A 95 1.61 -21.64 -16.13
N PHE A 96 2.93 -21.51 -16.31
CA PHE A 96 3.72 -22.46 -17.10
C PHE A 96 3.68 -23.88 -16.52
N LEU A 97 3.79 -24.03 -15.20
CA LEU A 97 3.71 -25.35 -14.53
C LEU A 97 2.33 -26.00 -14.70
N ILE A 98 1.26 -25.21 -14.66
CA ILE A 98 -0.12 -25.70 -14.84
C ILE A 98 -0.36 -26.09 -16.30
N GLU A 99 -0.08 -25.20 -17.25
CA GLU A 99 -0.38 -25.39 -18.67
C GLU A 99 0.53 -26.41 -19.36
N THR A 100 1.84 -26.40 -19.05
CA THR A 100 2.84 -27.18 -19.80
C THR A 100 3.10 -28.55 -19.19
N LEU A 101 3.17 -28.63 -17.85
CA LEU A 101 3.51 -29.87 -17.15
C LEU A 101 2.27 -30.65 -16.68
N GLY A 102 1.08 -30.06 -16.78
CA GLY A 102 -0.16 -30.66 -16.27
C GLY A 102 -0.11 -30.93 -14.77
N TRP A 103 0.84 -30.31 -14.05
CA TRP A 103 0.99 -30.49 -12.63
C TRP A 103 -0.12 -29.72 -11.94
N ASN A 104 -0.96 -30.43 -11.20
CA ASN A 104 -1.89 -29.81 -10.27
C ASN A 104 -1.08 -29.17 -9.13
N VAL A 105 -0.54 -27.97 -9.36
CA VAL A 105 0.15 -27.16 -8.35
C VAL A 105 -0.78 -26.95 -7.13
N ARG A 106 -2.10 -27.00 -7.35
CA ARG A 106 -3.17 -27.09 -6.34
C ARG A 106 -3.01 -28.22 -5.32
N ASN A 107 -2.40 -29.34 -5.70
CA ASN A 107 -2.16 -30.46 -4.78
C ASN A 107 -1.04 -30.14 -3.77
N MET A 108 -0.13 -29.22 -4.11
CA MET A 108 0.96 -28.77 -3.23
C MET A 108 0.60 -27.46 -2.52
N PHE A 109 -0.18 -26.60 -3.16
CA PHE A 109 -0.67 -25.34 -2.63
C PHE A 109 -2.17 -25.25 -2.89
N THR A 110 -2.98 -25.77 -1.97
CA THR A 110 -4.45 -25.73 -2.04
C THR A 110 -5.02 -24.32 -2.22
N SER A 111 -4.26 -23.31 -1.81
CA SER A 111 -4.60 -21.89 -1.93
C SER A 111 -4.35 -21.27 -3.30
N ILE A 112 -3.63 -21.93 -4.23
CA ILE A 112 -3.48 -21.44 -5.61
C ILE A 112 -4.79 -21.71 -6.34
N SER A 113 -5.72 -20.78 -6.21
CA SER A 113 -7.03 -20.82 -6.85
C SER A 113 -7.02 -20.00 -8.15
N ASP A 114 -7.93 -20.31 -9.09
CA ASP A 114 -8.07 -19.53 -10.34
C ASP A 114 -8.29 -18.03 -10.06
N PRO A 115 -9.09 -17.64 -9.05
CA PRO A 115 -9.22 -16.23 -8.68
C PRO A 115 -7.90 -15.55 -8.31
N LEU A 116 -6.94 -16.27 -7.72
CA LEU A 116 -5.64 -15.69 -7.38
C LEU A 116 -4.79 -15.44 -8.63
N ILE A 117 -4.79 -16.39 -9.56
CA ILE A 117 -4.06 -16.27 -10.83
C ILE A 117 -4.64 -15.14 -11.66
N GLU A 118 -5.97 -15.08 -11.77
CA GLU A 118 -6.70 -14.03 -12.47
C GLU A 118 -6.45 -12.67 -11.82
N PHE A 119 -6.42 -12.60 -10.49
CA PHE A 119 -6.09 -11.37 -9.77
C PHE A 119 -4.66 -10.89 -10.06
N PHE A 120 -3.66 -11.79 -10.03
CA PHE A 120 -2.28 -11.43 -10.38
C PHE A 120 -2.09 -11.09 -11.86
N SER A 121 -2.94 -11.62 -12.74
CA SER A 121 -2.92 -11.27 -14.16
C SER A 121 -3.81 -10.08 -14.52
N PHE A 122 -4.51 -9.48 -13.55
CA PHE A 122 -5.53 -8.45 -13.78
C PHE A 122 -6.62 -8.86 -14.78
N GLY A 123 -6.97 -10.15 -14.78
CA GLY A 123 -7.92 -10.73 -15.74
C GLY A 123 -7.40 -10.81 -17.18
N GLN A 124 -6.10 -10.57 -17.39
CA GLN A 124 -5.46 -10.60 -18.71
C GLN A 124 -4.69 -11.92 -18.91
N SER A 125 -4.17 -12.11 -20.13
CA SER A 125 -3.25 -13.21 -20.43
C SER A 125 -2.00 -13.15 -19.55
N ALA A 126 -1.36 -14.29 -19.29
CA ALA A 126 -0.24 -14.39 -18.36
C ALA A 126 0.89 -13.37 -18.63
N ILE A 127 1.24 -13.14 -19.90
CA ILE A 127 2.28 -12.19 -20.31
C ILE A 127 1.83 -10.74 -20.07
N VAL A 128 0.61 -10.39 -20.46
CA VAL A 128 0.08 -9.03 -20.30
C VAL A 128 -0.10 -8.71 -18.82
N GLY A 129 -0.64 -9.66 -18.04
CA GLY A 129 -0.78 -9.55 -16.60
C GLY A 129 0.56 -9.37 -15.87
N ALA A 130 1.58 -10.14 -16.26
CA ALA A 130 2.94 -9.97 -15.75
C ALA A 130 3.50 -8.57 -16.01
N LEU A 131 3.32 -8.04 -17.23
CA LEU A 131 3.72 -6.67 -17.57
C LEU A 131 2.95 -5.64 -16.75
N LEU A 132 1.63 -5.80 -16.61
CA LEU A 132 0.79 -4.92 -15.80
C LEU A 132 1.23 -4.93 -14.33
N MET A 133 1.63 -6.08 -13.78
CA MET A 133 2.11 -6.18 -12.41
C MET A 133 3.46 -5.48 -12.20
N VAL A 134 4.35 -5.53 -13.19
CA VAL A 134 5.60 -4.74 -13.17
C VAL A 134 5.30 -3.25 -13.24
N VAL A 135 4.39 -2.83 -14.12
CA VAL A 135 3.95 -1.42 -14.22
C VAL A 135 3.30 -0.95 -12.93
N PHE A 136 2.45 -1.77 -12.31
CA PHE A 136 1.84 -1.49 -11.01
C PHE A 136 2.90 -1.33 -9.93
N GLY A 137 3.90 -2.23 -9.90
CA GLY A 137 5.07 -2.12 -9.03
C GLY A 137 5.85 -0.83 -9.23
N LEU A 138 6.10 -0.44 -10.49
CA LEU A 138 6.76 0.82 -10.84
C LEU A 138 5.98 2.03 -10.34
N VAL A 139 4.67 2.08 -10.58
CA VAL A 139 3.80 3.19 -10.14
C VAL A 139 3.76 3.26 -8.61
N ALA A 140 3.56 2.13 -7.91
CA ALA A 140 3.58 2.08 -6.46
C ALA A 140 4.95 2.49 -5.88
N GLY A 141 6.03 2.06 -6.53
CA GLY A 141 7.41 2.43 -6.17
C GLY A 141 7.71 3.91 -6.39
N LEU A 142 7.20 4.49 -7.48
CA LEU A 142 7.27 5.93 -7.75
C LEU A 142 6.53 6.73 -6.68
N ILE A 143 5.32 6.32 -6.31
CA ILE A 143 4.53 6.96 -5.25
C ILE A 143 5.26 6.85 -3.90
N GLY A 144 5.75 5.66 -3.54
CA GLY A 144 6.50 5.45 -2.30
C GLY A 144 7.82 6.23 -2.25
N GLY A 145 8.53 6.31 -3.39
CA GLY A 145 9.78 7.04 -3.53
C GLY A 145 9.59 8.57 -3.52
N SER A 146 8.52 9.07 -4.14
CA SER A 146 8.21 10.51 -4.21
C SER A 146 7.86 11.11 -2.86
N LEU A 147 7.40 10.31 -1.89
CA LEU A 147 7.21 10.75 -0.50
C LEU A 147 8.51 11.33 0.11
N HIS A 148 9.69 10.95 -0.39
CA HIS A 148 10.96 11.55 0.03
C HIS A 148 11.16 12.99 -0.42
N LEU A 149 10.49 13.42 -1.49
CA LEU A 149 10.52 14.80 -1.99
C LEU A 149 9.68 15.75 -1.12
N LEU A 150 8.70 15.20 -0.39
CA LEU A 150 7.86 15.99 0.52
C LEU A 150 8.59 16.28 1.83
N SER A 151 8.37 17.49 2.35
CA SER A 151 8.79 17.87 3.71
C SER A 151 8.15 16.96 4.76
N ASN A 152 8.76 16.86 5.94
CA ASN A 152 8.30 15.95 6.99
C ASN A 152 6.83 16.21 7.39
N THR A 153 6.39 17.47 7.36
CA THR A 153 4.99 17.87 7.63
C THR A 153 4.04 17.36 6.55
N TYR A 154 4.31 17.66 5.26
CA TYR A 154 3.43 17.23 4.17
C TYR A 154 3.39 15.70 4.04
N ARG A 155 4.51 15.02 4.31
CA ARG A 155 4.54 13.55 4.32
C ARG A 155 3.59 12.97 5.36
N LYS A 156 3.59 13.50 6.58
CA LYS A 156 2.67 13.05 7.65
C LYS A 156 1.21 13.35 7.30
N VAL A 157 0.94 14.51 6.68
CA VAL A 157 -0.40 14.88 6.22
C VAL A 157 -0.92 13.87 5.19
N VAL A 158 -0.13 13.54 4.18
CA VAL A 158 -0.51 12.57 3.14
C VAL A 158 -0.72 11.17 3.73
N VAL A 159 0.22 10.69 4.55
CA VAL A 159 0.11 9.37 5.17
C VAL A 159 -1.09 9.26 6.10
N MET A 160 -1.36 10.31 6.90
CA MET A 160 -2.53 10.34 7.79
C MET A 160 -3.84 10.40 7.02
N GLY A 161 -3.91 11.19 5.94
CA GLY A 161 -5.10 11.27 5.09
C GLY A 161 -5.41 9.95 4.41
N PHE A 162 -4.39 9.27 3.86
CA PHE A 162 -4.56 7.93 3.27
C PHE A 162 -4.96 6.90 4.33
N ALA A 163 -4.31 6.89 5.49
CA ALA A 163 -4.64 5.99 6.58
C ALA A 163 -6.09 6.20 7.03
N ALA A 164 -6.50 7.45 7.27
CA ALA A 164 -7.87 7.77 7.67
C ALA A 164 -8.91 7.35 6.62
N SER A 165 -8.60 7.50 5.32
CA SER A 165 -9.48 7.06 4.24
C SER A 165 -9.65 5.54 4.21
N ILE A 166 -8.56 4.79 4.40
CA ILE A 166 -8.59 3.32 4.48
C ILE A 166 -9.36 2.87 5.73
N PHE A 167 -9.08 3.46 6.89
CA PHE A 167 -9.80 3.15 8.13
C PHE A 167 -11.29 3.49 8.01
N GLY A 168 -11.63 4.62 7.39
CA GLY A 168 -13.00 5.00 7.07
C GLY A 168 -13.69 3.96 6.20
N ALA A 169 -12.99 3.45 5.17
CA ALA A 169 -13.51 2.41 4.28
C ALA A 169 -13.74 1.08 4.97
N LEU A 170 -12.75 0.60 5.72
CA LEU A 170 -12.87 -0.65 6.46
C LEU A 170 -13.94 -0.57 7.55
N GLY A 171 -14.13 0.61 8.14
CA GLY A 171 -15.17 0.89 9.12
C GLY A 171 -16.54 1.21 8.51
N ALA A 172 -16.70 1.23 7.19
CA ALA A 172 -17.94 1.67 6.54
C ALA A 172 -19.20 0.97 7.07
N PRO A 173 -19.23 -0.36 7.31
CA PRO A 173 -20.41 -1.01 7.89
C PRO A 173 -20.77 -0.47 9.28
N LEU A 174 -19.76 -0.19 10.11
CA LEU A 174 -19.96 0.34 11.47
C LEU A 174 -20.43 1.80 11.43
N PHE A 175 -19.80 2.63 10.59
CA PHE A 175 -20.17 4.04 10.45
C PHE A 175 -21.56 4.22 9.87
N LYS A 176 -21.99 3.37 8.93
CA LYS A 176 -23.36 3.39 8.42
C LYS A 176 -24.37 3.17 9.53
N VAL A 177 -24.20 2.13 10.34
CA VAL A 177 -25.08 1.83 11.48
C VAL A 177 -25.13 3.00 12.47
N MET A 178 -24.00 3.62 12.78
CA MET A 178 -23.94 4.78 13.67
C MET A 178 -24.65 6.01 13.09
N LEU A 179 -24.43 6.32 11.81
CA LEU A 179 -25.05 7.47 11.13
C LEU A 179 -26.56 7.28 10.94
N ASP A 180 -26.99 6.07 10.61
CA ASP A 180 -28.40 5.71 10.51
C ASP A 180 -29.09 5.87 11.88
N GLY A 181 -28.43 5.48 12.97
CA GLY A 181 -28.90 5.71 14.34
C GLY A 181 -29.02 7.19 14.74
N LEU A 182 -28.22 8.08 14.11
CA LEU A 182 -28.28 9.53 14.30
C LEU A 182 -29.17 10.25 13.27
N ASN A 183 -29.84 9.50 12.38
CA ASN A 183 -30.65 10.01 11.28
C ASN A 183 -29.88 10.97 10.33
N ILE A 184 -28.57 10.75 10.16
CA ILE A 184 -27.71 11.52 9.26
C ILE A 184 -27.65 10.80 7.91
N PRO A 185 -27.92 11.48 6.77
CA PRO A 185 -27.82 10.85 5.46
C PRO A 185 -26.38 10.41 5.20
N ASN A 186 -26.16 9.14 4.87
CA ASN A 186 -24.82 8.54 4.71
C ASN A 186 -24.44 8.23 3.25
N ARG A 187 -25.39 8.33 2.31
CA ARG A 187 -25.21 7.98 0.89
C ARG A 187 -24.16 8.81 0.16
N TRP A 188 -23.86 10.02 0.66
CA TRP A 188 -22.82 10.88 0.11
C TRP A 188 -21.41 10.42 0.53
N LEU A 189 -21.28 9.71 1.66
CA LEU A 189 -20.01 9.27 2.24
C LEU A 189 -19.71 7.80 1.91
N PHE A 190 -20.73 6.94 1.94
CA PHE A 190 -20.59 5.51 1.73
C PHE A 190 -21.55 4.98 0.65
N GLU A 191 -21.05 4.07 -0.18
CA GLU A 191 -21.81 3.40 -1.23
C GLU A 191 -21.48 1.92 -1.26
N ARG A 192 -22.51 1.05 -1.23
CA ARG A 192 -22.38 -0.41 -1.11
C ARG A 192 -21.50 -0.82 0.08
N ASP A 193 -20.28 -1.29 -0.15
CA ASP A 193 -19.37 -1.78 0.88
C ASP A 193 -18.14 -0.89 1.12
N GLY A 194 -18.06 0.26 0.44
CA GLY A 194 -16.90 1.17 0.50
C GLY A 194 -17.27 2.64 0.58
N LEU A 195 -16.27 3.51 0.42
CA LEU A 195 -16.48 4.95 0.31
C LEU A 195 -16.89 5.34 -1.11
N THR A 196 -17.72 6.38 -1.18
CA THR A 196 -17.86 7.14 -2.42
C THR A 196 -16.55 7.85 -2.74
N LEU A 197 -16.31 8.18 -4.02
CA LEU A 197 -15.16 8.99 -4.41
C LEU A 197 -15.10 10.33 -3.65
N VAL A 198 -16.26 10.96 -3.47
CA VAL A 198 -16.41 12.22 -2.72
C VAL A 198 -16.07 12.03 -1.25
N GLY A 199 -16.59 10.98 -0.63
CA GLY A 199 -16.31 10.62 0.76
C GLY A 199 -14.82 10.39 1.01
N ALA A 200 -14.15 9.69 0.09
CA ALA A 200 -12.71 9.43 0.19
C ALA A 200 -11.89 10.73 0.16
N ILE A 201 -12.23 11.65 -0.75
CA ILE A 201 -11.58 12.96 -0.84
C ILE A 201 -11.83 13.77 0.45
N ILE A 202 -13.06 13.78 0.96
CA ILE A 202 -13.41 14.51 2.18
C ILE A 202 -12.60 13.98 3.37
N LEU A 203 -12.56 12.67 3.59
CA LEU A 203 -11.77 12.10 4.69
C LEU A 203 -10.28 12.41 4.53
N PHE A 204 -9.74 12.27 3.32
CA PHE A 204 -8.34 12.59 3.05
C PHE A 204 -8.01 14.05 3.41
N VAL A 205 -8.84 15.00 2.96
CA VAL A 205 -8.64 16.44 3.19
C VAL A 205 -8.86 16.80 4.66
N VAL A 206 -9.93 16.32 5.29
CA VAL A 206 -10.26 16.66 6.68
C VAL A 206 -9.18 16.15 7.63
N PHE A 207 -8.77 14.89 7.53
CA PHE A 207 -7.74 14.34 8.40
C PHE A 207 -6.34 14.87 8.06
N GLY A 208 -6.08 15.15 6.78
CA GLY A 208 -4.87 15.84 6.35
C GLY A 208 -4.75 17.25 6.93
N ALA A 209 -5.82 18.05 6.83
CA ALA A 209 -5.89 19.41 7.36
C ALA A 209 -5.84 19.42 8.90
N ALA A 210 -6.54 18.49 9.56
CA ALA A 210 -6.48 18.34 11.01
C ALA A 210 -5.05 18.04 11.48
N ARG A 211 -4.31 17.18 10.75
CA ARG A 211 -2.91 16.92 11.05
C ARG A 211 -2.05 18.17 10.88
N LEU A 212 -2.23 18.92 9.79
CA LEU A 212 -1.53 20.18 9.56
C LEU A 212 -1.81 21.22 10.66
N GLY A 213 -3.06 21.33 11.10
CA GLY A 213 -3.47 22.21 12.21
C GLY A 213 -2.83 21.81 13.54
N SER A 214 -2.77 20.51 13.84
CA SER A 214 -2.16 20.00 15.09
C SER A 214 -0.66 20.31 15.19
N GLU A 215 0.07 20.32 14.06
CA GLU A 215 1.50 20.67 14.04
C GLU A 215 1.72 22.17 14.27
N ARG A 216 0.81 23.02 13.79
CA ARG A 216 0.86 24.48 14.03
C ARG A 216 0.54 24.84 15.48
N VAL A 217 -0.41 24.14 16.11
CA VAL A 217 -0.84 24.40 17.50
C VAL A 217 0.07 23.71 18.53
N GLY A 218 0.77 22.64 18.16
CA GLY A 218 1.70 21.91 19.03
C GLY A 218 3.08 22.57 19.21
N GLY A 219 3.52 23.40 18.25
CA GLY A 219 4.81 24.12 18.30
C GLY A 219 4.97 25.03 19.53
N PRO A 220 3.97 25.86 19.89
CA PRO A 220 4.04 26.71 21.08
C PRO A 220 4.03 25.94 22.41
N ARG A 221 3.29 24.82 22.50
CA ARG A 221 3.18 24.05 23.75
C ARG A 221 4.45 23.28 24.11
N GLN A 222 5.23 22.83 23.12
CA GLN A 222 6.52 22.17 23.37
C GLN A 222 7.64 23.16 23.76
N ALA A 223 7.53 24.43 23.34
CA ALA A 223 8.45 25.47 23.78
C ALA A 223 8.24 25.84 25.26
N LEU A 224 6.99 25.75 25.76
CA LEU A 224 6.66 26.01 27.16
C LEU A 224 7.03 24.87 28.13
N LEU A 225 7.21 23.64 27.64
CA LEU A 225 7.65 22.50 28.45
C LEU A 225 9.19 22.33 28.51
N LYS A 226 9.94 23.09 27.69
CA LYS A 226 11.38 23.28 27.89
C LYS A 226 11.61 24.47 28.83
N VAL A 227 11.18 24.35 30.09
CA VAL A 227 11.65 25.26 31.14
C VAL A 227 13.08 24.83 31.48
N PRO A 228 14.10 25.69 31.32
CA PRO A 228 15.46 25.37 31.72
C PRO A 228 15.54 25.42 33.25
N GLY A 229 15.56 24.26 33.92
CA GLY A 229 15.63 24.27 35.38
C GLY A 229 15.47 22.93 36.10
N THR A 230 16.08 21.84 35.62
CA THR A 230 16.36 20.68 36.48
C THR A 230 17.72 20.08 36.10
N THR A 231 18.77 20.81 36.40
CA THR A 231 20.07 20.23 36.75
C THR A 231 20.30 20.58 38.21
N GLU A 232 20.02 19.63 39.09
CA GLU A 232 20.75 19.42 40.34
C GLU A 232 21.14 17.96 40.40
#